data_AF-A0A3R6AGS2-F1
#
_entry.id   AF-A0A3R6AGS2-F1
#
_cell.length_a   1.000
_cell.length_b   1.000
_cell.length_c   1.000
_cell.angle_alpha   90.00
_cell.angle_beta   90.00
_cell.angle_gamma   90.00
#
_symmetry.space_group_name_H-M   'P 1'
#
loop_
_entity.id
_entity.type
_entity.pdbx_description
1 polymer ?
#
loop_
_entity_poly.entity_id
_entity_poly.type
_entity_poly.pdbx_seq_one_letter_code
_entity_poly.pdbx_strand_id
1 'polypeptide(L)'
;MLEKKSGPDQLKESEYKQLLGTLDKFVQHESWDTIDRDDGLEYKKYRGAGKKNYFAGYSQTIMKFRYSGKQRVFGYRKGDRFRVILIERDHKISNNG
;
A
#
# COMPACT_ATOMS: atom_id res chain seq x y z
N MET A 1 -1.98 11.00 -13.96
CA MET A 1 -2.25 9.76 -14.70
C MET A 1 -1.52 8.64 -13.96
N LEU A 2 -2.24 7.74 -13.29
CA LEU A 2 -1.62 6.55 -12.69
C LEU A 2 -1.01 5.72 -13.84
N GLU A 3 0.28 5.40 -13.77
CA GLU A 3 0.98 4.68 -14.84
C GLU A 3 0.24 3.38 -15.18
N LYS A 4 0.20 3.00 -16.46
CA LYS A 4 -0.48 1.80 -17.00
C LYS A 4 -0.07 0.46 -16.35
N LYS A 5 0.91 0.45 -15.43
CA LYS A 5 1.40 -0.72 -14.69
C LYS A 5 1.29 -0.50 -13.18
N SER A 6 0.08 -0.24 -12.68
CA SER A 6 -0.18 0.09 -11.27
C SER A 6 -0.94 -1.00 -10.49
N GLY A 7 -1.14 -2.17 -11.09
CA GLY A 7 -1.93 -3.28 -10.52
C GLY A 7 -1.15 -4.58 -10.35
N PRO A 8 -1.79 -5.67 -9.91
CA PRO A 8 -1.13 -6.95 -9.64
C PRO A 8 -0.53 -7.60 -10.90
N ASP A 9 -1.02 -7.27 -12.10
CA ASP A 9 -0.57 -7.85 -13.38
C ASP A 9 0.91 -7.59 -13.69
N GLN A 10 1.53 -6.62 -13.01
CA GLN A 10 2.96 -6.34 -13.14
C GLN A 10 3.86 -7.26 -12.30
N LEU A 11 3.27 -8.08 -11.42
CA LEU A 11 3.97 -8.91 -10.46
C LEU A 11 4.34 -10.26 -11.07
N LYS A 12 5.48 -10.81 -10.64
CA LYS A 12 5.77 -12.23 -10.83
C LYS A 12 4.82 -13.07 -9.98
N GLU A 13 4.62 -14.33 -10.35
CA GLU A 13 3.75 -15.25 -9.59
C GLU A 13 4.14 -15.33 -8.10
N SER A 14 5.44 -15.40 -7.79
CA SER A 14 5.91 -15.43 -6.41
C SER A 14 5.61 -14.13 -5.65
N GLU A 15 5.76 -12.98 -6.30
CA GLU A 15 5.43 -11.67 -5.73
C GLU A 15 3.92 -11.51 -5.53
N TYR A 16 3.12 -12.07 -6.42
CA TYR A 16 1.66 -12.10 -6.30
C TYR A 16 1.22 -12.99 -5.12
N LYS A 17 1.83 -14.17 -4.96
CA LYS A 17 1.60 -15.03 -3.79
C LYS A 17 1.96 -14.33 -2.47
N GLN A 18 3.07 -13.58 -2.44
CA GLN A 18 3.44 -12.75 -1.28
C GLN A 18 2.43 -11.64 -1.00
N LEU A 19 1.94 -10.98 -2.05
CA LEU A 19 0.87 -9.98 -1.92
C LEU A 19 -0.39 -10.62 -1.31
N LEU A 20 -0.86 -11.75 -1.83
CA LEU A 20 -2.05 -12.44 -1.32
C LEU A 20 -1.90 -12.81 0.17
N GLY A 21 -0.80 -13.45 0.55
CA GLY A 21 -0.57 -13.80 1.96
C GLY A 21 -0.51 -12.57 2.87
N THR A 22 0.01 -11.45 2.37
CA THR A 22 0.02 -10.19 3.12
C THR A 22 -1.37 -9.57 3.23
N LEU A 23 -2.19 -9.65 2.18
CA LEU A 23 -3.58 -9.18 2.21
C LEU A 23 -4.41 -10.03 3.18
N ASP A 24 -4.24 -11.36 3.17
CA ASP A 24 -4.89 -12.27 4.13
C ASP A 24 -4.49 -11.92 5.56
N LYS A 25 -3.19 -11.71 5.82
CA LYS A 25 -2.71 -11.23 7.11
C LYS A 25 -3.32 -9.88 7.49
N PHE A 26 -3.42 -8.94 6.54
CA PHE A 26 -3.98 -7.62 6.78
C PHE A 26 -5.47 -7.69 7.20
N VAL A 27 -6.27 -8.53 6.55
CA VAL A 27 -7.71 -8.65 6.86
C VAL A 27 -8.01 -9.48 8.12
N GLN A 28 -7.06 -10.26 8.61
CA GLN A 28 -7.18 -10.99 9.87
C GLN A 28 -7.01 -10.10 11.11
N HIS A 29 -6.47 -8.90 10.95
CA HIS A 29 -6.37 -7.94 12.03
C HIS A 29 -7.75 -7.41 12.46
N GLU A 30 -8.03 -7.43 13.76
CA GLU A 30 -9.33 -7.04 14.32
C GLU A 30 -9.57 -5.53 14.31
N SER A 31 -8.51 -4.72 14.21
CA SER A 31 -8.61 -3.26 14.25
C SER A 31 -7.46 -2.59 13.50
N TRP A 32 -7.61 -1.28 13.27
CA TRP A 32 -6.51 -0.47 12.73
C TRP A 32 -5.30 -0.41 13.66
N ASP A 33 -5.51 -0.47 14.97
CA ASP A 33 -4.44 -0.39 15.97
C ASP A 33 -3.57 -1.65 15.96
N THR A 34 -4.15 -2.82 15.71
CA THR A 34 -3.38 -4.07 15.57
C THR A 34 -2.57 -4.08 14.28
N ILE A 35 -3.11 -3.49 13.20
CA ILE A 35 -2.37 -3.30 11.93
C ILE A 35 -1.20 -2.32 12.12
N ASP A 36 -1.41 -1.20 12.81
CA ASP A 36 -0.38 -0.18 13.06
C ASP A 36 0.81 -0.74 13.88
N ARG A 37 0.57 -1.76 14.73
CA ARG A 37 1.60 -2.44 15.55
C ARG A 37 2.27 -3.62 14.85
N ASP A 38 1.85 -3.96 13.64
CA ASP A 38 2.42 -5.08 12.90
C ASP A 38 3.69 -4.66 12.16
N ASP A 39 4.84 -4.96 12.76
CA ASP A 39 6.16 -4.62 12.21
C ASP A 39 6.42 -5.25 10.82
N GLY A 40 5.73 -6.34 10.47
CA GLY A 40 5.84 -6.97 9.16
C GLY A 40 5.14 -6.16 8.05
N LEU A 41 4.06 -5.46 8.39
CA LEU A 41 3.32 -4.60 7.46
C LEU A 41 3.95 -3.22 7.34
N GLU A 42 4.57 -2.70 8.41
CA GLU A 42 4.99 -1.29 8.52
C GLU A 42 3.90 -0.33 8.02
N TYR A 43 2.67 -0.53 8.49
CA TYR A 43 1.53 0.26 8.06
C TYR A 43 1.65 1.69 8.58
N LYS A 44 1.63 2.67 7.66
CA LYS A 44 1.81 4.08 8.01
C LYS A 44 1.28 5.04 6.97
N LYS A 45 1.10 6.30 7.38
CA LYS A 45 0.71 7.39 6.49
C LYS A 45 1.75 7.61 5.39
N TYR A 46 1.29 7.67 4.14
CA TYR A 46 2.10 8.14 3.01
C TYR A 46 2.32 9.65 3.15
N ARG A 47 3.57 10.11 3.08
CA ARG A 47 3.92 11.53 3.21
C ARG A 47 4.51 12.04 1.90
N GLY A 48 3.70 12.03 0.84
CA GLY A 48 4.09 12.65 -0.43
C GLY A 48 4.40 14.13 -0.27
N ALA A 49 5.47 14.60 -0.91
CA ALA A 49 5.91 16.00 -0.82
C ALA A 49 5.95 16.71 -2.18
N GLY A 50 5.49 17.96 -2.21
CA GLY A 50 5.61 18.88 -3.34
C GLY A 50 5.02 18.35 -4.65
N LYS A 51 5.72 18.61 -5.76
CA LYS A 51 5.30 18.22 -7.13
C LYS A 51 5.26 16.70 -7.39
N LYS A 52 5.74 15.88 -6.45
CA LYS A 52 5.79 14.41 -6.55
C LYS A 52 4.77 13.72 -5.65
N ASN A 53 3.78 14.43 -5.13
CA ASN A 53 2.69 13.78 -4.42
C ASN A 53 1.79 13.03 -5.42
N TYR A 54 2.07 11.73 -5.58
CA TYR A 54 1.37 10.84 -6.51
C TYR A 54 -0.14 10.74 -6.26
N PHE A 55 -0.58 11.10 -5.05
CA PHE A 55 -1.97 11.03 -4.63
C PHE A 55 -2.58 12.40 -4.32
N ALA A 56 -2.02 13.50 -4.86
CA ALA A 56 -2.52 14.86 -4.63
C ALA A 56 -4.00 15.09 -4.98
N GLY A 57 -4.59 14.24 -5.83
CA GLY A 57 -6.01 14.28 -6.19
C GLY A 57 -6.95 13.53 -5.23
N TYR A 58 -6.43 12.85 -4.21
CA TYR A 58 -7.24 12.17 -3.20
C TYR A 58 -7.47 13.06 -1.99
N SER A 59 -8.72 13.20 -1.55
CA SER A 59 -9.07 13.93 -0.33
C SER A 59 -8.83 13.11 0.94
N GLN A 60 -8.68 11.79 0.81
CA GLN A 60 -8.45 10.88 1.93
C GLN A 60 -6.98 10.86 2.37
N THR A 61 -6.75 10.51 3.64
CA THR A 61 -5.40 10.20 4.11
C THR A 61 -4.93 8.90 3.48
N ILE A 62 -3.91 9.00 2.63
CA ILE A 62 -3.28 7.83 2.02
C ILE A 62 -2.37 7.15 3.03
N MET A 63 -2.52 5.84 3.11
CA MET A 63 -1.71 4.95 3.92
C MET A 63 -0.99 3.96 3.00
N LYS A 64 0.10 3.38 3.51
CA LYS A 64 0.86 2.35 2.82
C LYS A 64 1.28 1.24 3.77
N PHE A 65 1.42 0.03 3.25
CA PHE A 65 2.04 -1.10 3.94
C PHE A 65 2.90 -1.93 2.98
N ARG A 66 3.79 -2.73 3.53
CA ARG A 66 4.72 -3.60 2.82
C ARG A 66 4.13 -4.99 2.64
N TYR A 67 4.47 -5.62 1.52
CA TYR A 67 4.34 -7.07 1.33
C TYR A 67 5.67 -7.73 0.95
N SER A 68 6.75 -6.94 0.87
CA SER A 68 8.14 -7.41 0.75
C SER A 68 9.11 -6.33 1.21
N GLY A 69 10.42 -6.53 1.03
CA GLY A 69 11.43 -5.51 1.33
C GLY A 69 11.32 -4.24 0.47
N LYS A 70 10.74 -4.31 -0.74
CA LYS A 70 10.64 -3.17 -1.68
C LYS A 70 9.22 -2.82 -2.14
N GLN A 71 8.29 -3.77 -2.13
CA GLN A 71 6.97 -3.60 -2.73
C GLN A 71 5.90 -3.21 -1.71
N ARG A 72 4.99 -2.31 -2.11
CA ARG A 72 4.04 -1.59 -1.23
C ARG A 72 2.64 -1.65 -1.80
N VAL A 73 1.66 -1.65 -0.91
CA VAL A 73 0.27 -1.36 -1.24
C VAL A 73 -0.06 0.02 -0.71
N PHE A 74 -0.71 0.84 -1.52
CA PHE A 74 -1.23 2.15 -1.14
C PHE A 74 -2.76 2.15 -1.20
N GLY A 75 -3.37 2.86 -0.26
CA GLY A 75 -4.82 2.96 -0.16
C GLY A 75 -5.26 3.89 0.94
N TYR A 76 -6.54 3.86 1.29
CA TYR A 76 -7.09 4.67 2.38
C TYR A 76 -8.15 3.88 3.16
N ARG A 77 -8.36 4.28 4.41
CA ARG A 77 -9.42 3.72 5.27
C ARG A 77 -10.78 4.31 4.86
N LYS A 78 -11.81 3.47 4.73
CA LYS A 78 -13.21 3.88 4.56
C LYS A 78 -14.09 2.98 5.44
N GLY A 79 -14.41 3.47 6.64
CA GLY A 79 -15.02 2.65 7.69
C GLY A 79 -14.03 1.60 8.19
N ASP A 80 -14.47 0.35 8.22
CA ASP A 80 -13.71 -0.86 8.55
C ASP A 80 -12.89 -1.41 7.37
N ARG A 81 -13.03 -0.83 6.16
CA ARG A 81 -12.35 -1.34 4.96
C ARG A 81 -11.13 -0.52 4.58
N PHE A 82 -10.13 -1.21 4.06
CA PHE A 82 -9.02 -0.59 3.35
C PHE A 82 -9.28 -0.62 1.84
N ARG A 83 -9.35 0.56 1.21
CA ARG A 83 -9.52 0.69 -0.24
C ARG A 83 -8.16 0.80 -0.89
N VAL A 84 -7.72 -0.27 -1.56
CA VAL A 84 -6.48 -0.29 -2.35
C VAL A 84 -6.63 0.65 -3.55
N ILE A 85 -5.64 1.52 -3.74
CA ILE A 85 -5.52 2.39 -4.90
C ILE A 85 -4.45 1.86 -5.85
N LEU A 86 -3.31 1.44 -5.30
CA LEU A 86 -2.11 1.17 -6.07
C LEU A 86 -1.29 0.04 -5.43
N ILE A 87 -0.79 -0.85 -6.27
CA ILE A 87 0.24 -1.82 -5.89
C ILE A 87 1.54 -1.41 -6.58
N GLU A 88 2.56 -1.15 -5.77
CA GLU A 88 3.88 -0.71 -6.22
C GLU A 88 4.87 -1.86 -6.15
N ARG A 89 5.60 -2.07 -7.26
CA ARG A 89 6.63 -3.10 -7.34
C ARG A 89 8.06 -2.62 -7.05
N ASP A 90 8.40 -1.37 -7.36
CA ASP A 90 9.81 -0.92 -7.46
C ASP A 90 10.24 0.17 -6.46
N HIS A 91 9.37 0.53 -5.50
CA HIS A 91 9.62 1.48 -4.40
C HIS A 91 9.80 2.95 -4.82
N LYS A 92 9.60 3.31 -6.10
CA LYS A 92 9.83 4.69 -6.59
C LYS A 92 8.90 5.74 -5.97
N ILE A 93 7.64 5.41 -5.76
CA ILE A 93 6.61 6.25 -5.15
C ILE A 93 6.88 6.37 -3.66
N SER A 94 7.20 5.28 -2.98
CA SER A 94 7.56 5.28 -1.56
C SER A 94 8.85 6.06 -1.26
N ASN A 95 9.81 6.11 -2.20
CA ASN A 95 11.00 6.97 -2.06
C ASN A 95 10.68 8.47 -2.05
N ASN A 96 9.51 8.86 -2.57
CA ASN A 96 9.05 10.25 -2.61
C ASN A 96 7.95 10.55 -1.57
N GLY A 97 7.73 9.64 -0.59
CA GLY A 97 6.79 9.81 0.52
C GLY A 97 6.40 8.50 1.19
#